data_AF-Q57ZW0-F1
#
_entry.id   AF-Q57ZW0-F1
#
_cell.length_a   1.000
_cell.length_b   1.000
_cell.length_c   1.000
_cell.angle_alpha   90.00
_cell.angle_beta   90.00
_cell.angle_gamma   90.00
#
_symmetry.space_group_name_H-M   'P 1'
#
loop_
_entity.id
_entity.type
_entity.pdbx_description
1 polymer ?
#
loop_
_entity_poly.entity_id
_entity_poly.type
_entity_poly.pdbx_seq_one_letter_code
_entity_poly.pdbx_strand_id
1 'polypeptide(L)'
;MLRRFVAQAPPRLCAWYYISRGVGDWQPRPKHRARFSKQALAQSRTRFMEQKAMSSMRQNINEVHGELQGHRSKLRRQCEQTAFDLVNRAGKGPAASAGQTMSTARHFLMLNEVARKALRSGRRERKNIFTNSKKWRG
;
A
#
# COMPACT_ATOMS: atom_id res chain seq x y z
N MET A 1 34.95 -0.80 -1.28
CA MET A 1 34.37 -0.28 -2.53
C MET A 1 34.77 -1.18 -3.72
N LEU A 2 34.24 -2.40 -3.84
CA LEU A 2 34.63 -3.35 -4.90
C LEU A 2 33.42 -3.89 -5.67
N ARG A 3 32.52 -2.99 -6.05
CA ARG A 3 31.46 -3.25 -7.04
C ARG A 3 31.64 -2.25 -8.19
N ARG A 4 32.39 -2.62 -9.22
CA ARG A 4 32.34 -2.04 -10.60
C ARG A 4 33.63 -2.44 -11.35
N PHE A 5 33.74 -3.67 -11.84
CA PHE A 5 34.72 -3.97 -12.91
C PHE A 5 34.36 -5.18 -13.79
N VAL A 6 33.08 -5.56 -13.87
CA VAL A 6 32.66 -6.61 -14.83
C VAL A 6 31.40 -6.14 -15.56
N ALA A 7 31.56 -5.17 -16.46
CA ALA A 7 30.47 -4.69 -17.32
C ALA A 7 30.89 -4.46 -18.79
N GLN A 8 32.06 -4.94 -19.24
CA GLN A 8 32.54 -4.70 -20.60
C GLN A 8 33.14 -5.95 -21.27
N ALA A 9 32.39 -7.06 -21.27
CA ALA A 9 32.68 -8.17 -22.18
C ALA A 9 31.50 -8.35 -23.17
N PRO A 10 31.73 -8.26 -24.49
CA PRO A 10 30.67 -8.33 -25.50
C PRO A 10 30.03 -9.74 -25.57
N PRO A 11 28.69 -9.85 -25.73
CA PRO A 11 27.95 -11.10 -25.49
C PRO A 11 28.04 -12.14 -26.63
N ARG A 12 29.06 -12.10 -27.49
CA ARG A 12 29.13 -13.00 -28.66
C ARG A 12 29.86 -14.33 -28.43
N LEU A 13 30.62 -14.47 -27.35
CA LEU A 13 31.38 -15.71 -27.07
C LEU A 13 30.77 -16.60 -25.97
N CYS A 14 29.80 -16.11 -25.20
CA CYS A 14 29.16 -16.93 -24.16
C CYS A 14 27.97 -17.77 -24.67
N ALA A 15 27.39 -17.44 -25.83
CA ALA A 15 26.20 -18.12 -26.33
C ALA A 15 26.49 -19.54 -26.85
N TRP A 16 27.68 -19.80 -27.38
CA TRP A 16 28.00 -21.07 -28.04
C TRP A 16 28.56 -22.13 -27.10
N TYR A 17 29.20 -21.74 -25.99
CA TYR A 17 29.77 -22.70 -25.03
C TYR A 17 28.74 -23.31 -24.06
N TYR A 18 27.48 -22.85 -24.09
CA TYR A 18 26.43 -23.32 -23.19
C TYR A 18 25.38 -24.25 -23.81
N ILE A 19 25.38 -24.48 -25.13
CA ILE A 19 24.29 -25.23 -25.79
C ILE A 19 24.57 -26.74 -25.88
N SER A 20 25.82 -27.20 -25.79
CA SER A 20 26.16 -28.60 -26.12
C SER A 20 26.70 -29.46 -24.99
N ARG A 21 26.80 -28.96 -23.75
CA ARG A 21 26.89 -29.89 -22.60
C ARG A 21 25.51 -30.49 -22.42
N GLY A 22 25.35 -31.67 -23.04
CA GLY A 22 24.19 -32.52 -22.95
C GLY A 22 23.58 -32.40 -21.57
N VAL A 23 22.29 -32.09 -21.56
CA VAL A 23 21.42 -32.12 -20.39
C VAL A 23 21.38 -33.58 -19.93
N GLY A 24 22.47 -34.09 -19.38
CA GLY A 24 22.45 -35.31 -18.59
C GLY A 24 21.44 -35.07 -17.48
N ASP A 25 20.56 -36.04 -17.24
CA ASP A 25 19.45 -35.93 -16.30
C ASP A 25 19.90 -35.21 -15.04
N TRP A 26 19.53 -33.93 -14.94
CA TRP A 26 19.88 -33.15 -13.78
C TRP A 26 19.15 -33.79 -12.61
N GLN A 27 19.89 -34.46 -11.73
CA GLN A 27 19.34 -35.00 -10.51
C GLN A 27 19.66 -34.07 -9.34
N PRO A 28 18.67 -33.73 -8.51
CA PRO A 28 18.94 -32.98 -7.30
C PRO A 28 19.87 -33.79 -6.39
N ARG A 29 20.84 -33.10 -5.78
CA ARG A 29 21.74 -33.70 -4.78
C ARG A 29 20.91 -34.43 -3.71
N PRO A 30 21.39 -35.56 -3.13
CA PRO A 30 20.62 -36.34 -2.14
C PRO A 30 20.00 -35.49 -1.03
N LYS A 31 20.76 -34.52 -0.48
CA LYS A 31 20.31 -33.55 0.54
C LYS A 31 19.14 -32.63 0.13
N HIS A 32 18.86 -32.53 -1.17
CA HIS A 32 17.80 -31.69 -1.73
C HIS A 32 16.67 -32.50 -2.38
N ARG A 33 16.81 -33.83 -2.55
CA ARG A 33 15.78 -34.67 -3.20
C ARG A 33 14.40 -34.49 -2.58
N ALA A 34 14.31 -34.39 -1.26
CA ALA A 34 13.04 -34.16 -0.55
C ALA A 34 12.30 -32.88 -1.00
N ARG A 35 13.04 -31.79 -1.31
CA ARG A 35 12.47 -30.52 -1.81
C ARG A 35 11.88 -30.64 -3.22
N PHE A 36 12.40 -31.58 -4.01
CA PHE A 36 11.96 -31.87 -5.37
C PHE A 36 11.01 -33.09 -5.43
N SER A 37 10.61 -33.64 -4.28
CA SER A 37 9.58 -34.67 -4.25
C SER A 37 8.25 -34.12 -4.78
N LYS A 38 7.41 -35.00 -5.37
CA LYS A 38 6.08 -34.62 -5.88
C LYS A 38 5.23 -33.93 -4.81
N GLN A 39 5.32 -34.40 -3.56
CA GLN A 39 4.63 -33.81 -2.41
C GLN A 39 5.14 -32.41 -2.08
N ALA A 40 6.47 -32.20 -2.02
CA ALA A 40 7.04 -30.89 -1.77
C ALA A 40 6.70 -29.87 -2.88
N LEU A 41 6.68 -30.32 -4.14
CA LEU A 41 6.25 -29.47 -5.26
C LEU A 41 4.76 -29.10 -5.17
N ALA A 42 3.89 -30.04 -4.81
CA ALA A 42 2.47 -29.75 -4.58
C ALA A 42 2.28 -28.73 -3.46
N GLN A 43 2.95 -28.91 -2.32
CA GLN A 43 2.92 -27.96 -1.20
C GLN A 43 3.52 -26.58 -1.57
N SER A 44 4.55 -26.55 -2.41
CA SER A 44 5.11 -25.29 -2.89
C SER A 44 4.12 -24.53 -3.77
N ARG A 45 3.37 -25.24 -4.63
CA ARG A 45 2.34 -24.64 -5.48
C ARG A 45 1.18 -24.09 -4.65
N THR A 46 0.71 -24.83 -3.64
CA THR A 46 -0.37 -24.34 -2.76
C THR A 46 0.07 -23.08 -2.01
N ARG A 47 1.24 -23.10 -1.38
CA ARG A 47 1.82 -21.91 -0.72
C ARG A 47 1.96 -20.72 -1.65
N PHE A 48 2.41 -20.94 -2.88
CA PHE A 48 2.53 -19.87 -3.88
C PHE A 48 1.17 -19.24 -4.20
N MET A 49 0.13 -20.05 -4.40
CA MET A 49 -1.23 -19.56 -4.66
C MET A 49 -1.78 -18.79 -3.46
N GLU A 50 -1.57 -19.28 -2.24
CA GLU A 50 -1.94 -18.60 -1.00
C GLU A 50 -1.22 -17.24 -0.86
N GLN A 51 0.09 -17.20 -1.11
CA GLN A 51 0.87 -15.96 -1.11
C GLN A 51 0.37 -14.97 -2.15
N LYS A 52 0.06 -15.44 -3.36
CA LYS A 52 -0.53 -14.60 -4.42
C LYS A 52 -1.89 -14.03 -3.98
N ALA A 53 -2.77 -14.86 -3.44
CA ALA A 53 -4.08 -14.43 -2.92
C ALA A 53 -3.92 -13.41 -1.77
N MET A 54 -2.99 -13.64 -0.85
CA MET A 54 -2.68 -12.70 0.23
C MET A 54 -2.15 -11.37 -0.29
N SER A 55 -1.26 -11.40 -1.28
CA SER A 55 -0.73 -10.18 -1.90
C SER A 55 -1.83 -9.34 -2.55
N SER A 56 -2.76 -9.99 -3.27
CA SER A 56 -3.92 -9.35 -3.87
C SER A 56 -4.85 -8.74 -2.82
N MET A 57 -5.16 -9.47 -1.74
CA MET A 57 -5.97 -8.92 -0.65
C MET A 57 -5.30 -7.72 0.01
N ARG A 58 -3.98 -7.77 0.24
CA ARG A 58 -3.21 -6.65 0.81
C ARG A 58 -3.26 -5.43 -0.12
N GLN A 59 -3.14 -5.64 -1.42
CA GLN A 59 -3.24 -4.57 -2.41
C GLN A 59 -4.64 -3.92 -2.39
N ASN A 60 -5.70 -4.72 -2.44
CA ASN A 60 -7.08 -4.22 -2.39
C ASN A 60 -7.36 -3.40 -1.12
N ILE A 61 -6.95 -3.90 0.06
CA ILE A 61 -7.08 -3.15 1.33
C ILE A 61 -6.35 -1.79 1.26
N ASN A 62 -5.20 -1.74 0.59
CA ASN A 62 -4.43 -0.50 0.45
C ASN A 62 -5.09 0.49 -0.50
N GLU A 63 -5.65 0.01 -1.61
CA GLU A 63 -6.37 0.82 -2.60
C GLU A 63 -7.61 1.46 -1.97
N VAL A 64 -8.50 0.65 -1.37
CA VAL A 64 -9.70 1.14 -0.67
C VAL A 64 -9.36 2.14 0.43
N HIS A 65 -8.33 1.86 1.21
CA HIS A 65 -7.88 2.79 2.24
C HIS A 65 -7.30 4.09 1.65
N GLY A 66 -6.59 4.02 0.52
CA GLY A 66 -6.08 5.18 -0.21
C GLY A 66 -7.20 6.07 -0.72
N GLU A 67 -8.22 5.49 -1.33
CA GLU A 67 -9.43 6.21 -1.79
C GLU A 67 -10.15 6.90 -0.63
N LEU A 68 -10.38 6.17 0.46
CA LEU A 68 -11.02 6.73 1.66
C LEU A 68 -10.20 7.87 2.26
N GLN A 69 -8.87 7.78 2.26
CA GLN A 69 -8.00 8.87 2.68
C GLN A 69 -8.07 10.07 1.73
N GLY A 70 -8.16 9.83 0.42
CA GLY A 70 -8.37 10.86 -0.59
C GLY A 70 -9.67 11.62 -0.36
N HIS A 71 -10.79 10.91 -0.21
CA HIS A 71 -12.11 11.49 0.06
C HIS A 71 -12.12 12.30 1.35
N ARG A 72 -11.60 11.75 2.45
CA ARG A 72 -11.51 12.46 3.74
C ARG A 72 -10.62 13.70 3.64
N SER A 73 -9.52 13.65 2.90
CA SER A 73 -8.64 14.80 2.69
C SER A 73 -9.32 15.89 1.87
N LYS A 74 -10.06 15.52 0.81
CA LYS A 74 -10.88 16.45 0.02
C LYS A 74 -11.94 17.13 0.88
N LEU A 75 -12.69 16.34 1.67
CA LEU A 75 -13.72 16.86 2.58
C LEU A 75 -13.12 17.86 3.57
N ARG A 76 -11.95 17.57 4.16
CA ARG A 76 -11.27 18.50 5.07
C ARG A 76 -10.96 19.84 4.42
N ARG A 77 -10.38 19.82 3.21
CA ARG A 77 -10.07 21.05 2.45
C ARG A 77 -11.33 21.83 2.14
N GLN A 78 -12.41 21.15 1.76
CA GLN A 78 -13.70 21.79 1.51
C GLN A 78 -14.26 22.43 2.78
N CYS A 79 -14.29 21.72 3.91
CA CYS A 79 -14.76 22.30 5.18
C CYS A 79 -13.89 23.48 5.64
N GLU A 80 -12.59 23.40 5.45
CA GLU A 80 -11.67 24.49 5.78
C GLU A 80 -11.92 25.72 4.90
N GLN A 81 -11.99 25.53 3.59
CA GLN A 81 -12.27 26.60 2.64
C GLN A 81 -13.64 27.23 2.89
N THR A 82 -14.70 26.42 3.10
CA THR A 82 -16.03 26.96 3.40
C THR A 82 -16.06 27.73 4.71
N ALA A 83 -15.35 27.25 5.75
CA ALA A 83 -15.23 28.00 7.00
C ALA A 83 -14.55 29.35 6.79
N PHE A 84 -13.43 29.39 6.03
CA PHE A 84 -12.74 30.63 5.71
C PHE A 84 -13.60 31.60 4.89
N ASP A 85 -14.31 31.10 3.88
CA ASP A 85 -15.21 31.90 3.06
C ASP A 85 -16.35 32.51 3.90
N LEU A 86 -16.89 31.74 4.85
CA LEU A 86 -17.91 32.24 5.77
C LEU A 86 -17.36 33.33 6.69
N VAL A 87 -16.17 33.14 7.28
CA VAL A 87 -15.53 34.17 8.12
C VAL A 87 -15.29 35.46 7.32
N ASN A 88 -14.79 35.34 6.09
CA ASN A 88 -14.54 36.47 5.22
C ASN A 88 -15.84 37.20 4.81
N ARG A 89 -16.96 36.48 4.68
CA ARG A 89 -18.28 37.05 4.40
C ARG A 89 -18.90 37.70 5.64
N ALA A 90 -18.70 37.13 6.83
CA ALA A 90 -19.22 37.66 8.08
C ALA A 90 -18.71 39.09 8.35
N GLY A 91 -17.46 39.39 7.96
CA GLY A 91 -16.90 40.75 8.06
C GLY A 91 -17.49 41.78 7.08
N LYS A 92 -18.23 41.35 6.06
CA LYS A 92 -18.81 42.22 5.02
C LYS A 92 -20.34 42.39 5.15
N GLY A 93 -20.99 41.57 5.98
CA GLY A 93 -22.44 41.56 6.15
C GLY A 93 -22.92 42.31 7.40
N PRO A 94 -24.24 42.46 7.57
CA PRO A 94 -24.81 43.04 8.78
C PRO A 94 -24.53 42.18 10.02
N ALA A 95 -24.31 42.82 11.17
CA ALA A 95 -23.88 42.17 12.42
C ALA A 95 -24.77 40.98 12.85
N ALA A 96 -26.09 41.08 12.66
CA ALA A 96 -27.03 39.99 12.97
C ALA A 96 -26.77 38.71 12.15
N SER A 97 -26.38 38.85 10.89
CA SER A 97 -26.02 37.72 10.01
C SER A 97 -24.62 37.16 10.29
N ALA A 98 -23.72 38.00 10.83
CA ALA A 98 -22.35 37.61 11.14
C ALA A 98 -22.30 36.53 12.22
N GLY A 99 -23.14 36.61 13.25
CA GLY A 99 -23.19 35.62 14.33
C GLY A 99 -23.57 34.22 13.82
N GLN A 100 -24.60 34.12 12.97
CA GLN A 100 -25.00 32.86 12.34
C GLN A 100 -23.88 32.32 11.43
N THR A 101 -23.31 33.18 10.60
CA THR A 101 -22.21 32.84 9.69
C THR A 101 -20.99 32.27 10.45
N MET A 102 -20.62 32.88 11.57
CA MET A 102 -19.52 32.41 12.42
C MET A 102 -19.84 31.08 13.12
N SER A 103 -21.08 30.87 13.53
CA SER A 103 -21.53 29.58 14.08
C SER A 103 -21.38 28.45 13.05
N THR A 104 -21.83 28.69 11.82
CA THR A 104 -21.67 27.75 10.71
C THR A 104 -20.20 27.50 10.36
N ALA A 105 -19.35 28.54 10.37
CA ALA A 105 -17.91 28.39 10.16
C ALA A 105 -17.26 27.50 11.22
N ARG A 106 -17.61 27.69 12.50
CA ARG A 106 -17.15 26.81 13.60
C ARG A 106 -17.60 25.37 13.40
N HIS A 107 -18.83 25.15 12.95
CA HIS A 107 -19.33 23.81 12.65
C HIS A 107 -18.47 23.12 11.58
N PHE A 108 -18.13 23.80 10.49
CA PHE A 108 -17.24 23.25 9.47
C PHE A 108 -15.83 22.94 10.00
N LEU A 109 -15.28 23.78 10.87
CA LEU A 109 -13.99 23.50 11.53
C LEU A 109 -14.08 22.26 12.44
N MET A 110 -15.18 22.07 13.16
CA MET A 110 -15.41 20.84 13.94
C MET A 110 -15.49 19.61 13.05
N LEU A 111 -16.19 19.68 11.90
CA LEU A 111 -16.23 18.58 10.93
C LEU A 111 -14.84 18.25 10.38
N ASN A 112 -14.01 19.27 10.09
CA ASN A 112 -12.61 19.07 9.69
C ASN A 112 -11.82 18.34 10.77
N GLU A 113 -12.00 18.71 12.04
CA GLU A 113 -11.36 18.06 13.18
C GLU A 113 -11.78 16.60 13.35
N VAL A 114 -13.07 16.30 13.19
CA VAL A 114 -13.59 14.92 13.19
C VAL A 114 -12.97 14.13 12.05
N ALA A 115 -12.93 14.68 10.84
CA ALA A 115 -12.30 14.03 9.69
C ALA A 115 -10.79 13.81 9.90
N ARG A 116 -10.09 14.76 10.53
CA ARG A 116 -8.67 14.63 10.91
C ARG A 116 -8.44 13.48 11.89
N LYS A 117 -9.29 13.35 12.91
CA LYS A 117 -9.24 12.24 13.87
C LYS A 117 -9.53 10.90 13.18
N ALA A 118 -10.53 10.84 12.29
CA ALA A 118 -10.88 9.66 11.53
C ALA A 118 -9.74 9.19 10.58
N LEU A 119 -9.00 10.13 9.97
CA LEU A 119 -7.81 9.80 9.18
C LEU A 119 -6.71 9.17 10.04
N ARG A 120 -6.49 9.69 11.26
CA ARG A 120 -5.49 9.15 12.19
C ARG A 120 -5.88 7.78 12.73
N SER A 121 -7.14 7.58 13.11
CA SER A 121 -7.64 6.28 13.57
C SER A 121 -7.59 5.24 12.46
N GLY A 122 -8.04 5.57 11.24
CA GLY A 122 -7.99 4.66 10.10
C GLY A 122 -6.56 4.20 9.74
N ARG A 123 -5.56 5.10 9.86
CA ARG A 123 -4.14 4.71 9.67
C ARG A 123 -3.69 3.67 10.70
N ARG A 124 -4.10 3.84 11.98
CA ARG A 124 -3.76 2.91 13.05
C ARG A 124 -4.48 1.57 12.86
N GLU A 125 -5.75 1.61 12.50
CA GLU A 125 -6.55 0.43 12.21
C GLU A 125 -5.94 -0.40 11.06
N ARG A 126 -5.57 0.25 9.94
CA ARG A 126 -4.87 -0.42 8.84
C ARG A 126 -3.55 -1.07 9.30
N LYS A 127 -2.76 -0.37 10.12
CA LYS A 127 -1.52 -0.94 10.68
C LYS A 127 -1.84 -2.19 11.51
N ASN A 128 -2.85 -2.10 12.37
CA ASN A 128 -3.29 -3.20 13.23
C ASN A 128 -3.77 -4.42 12.44
N ILE A 129 -4.46 -4.22 11.31
CA ILE A 129 -4.87 -5.32 10.41
C ILE A 129 -3.65 -6.15 10.04
N PHE A 130 -2.54 -5.52 9.63
CA PHE A 130 -1.35 -6.22 9.14
C PHE A 130 -0.40 -6.71 10.24
N THR A 131 -0.42 -6.13 11.44
CA THR A 131 0.46 -6.55 12.54
C THR A 131 -0.16 -7.63 13.41
N ASN A 132 -1.45 -7.52 13.72
CA ASN A 132 -2.07 -8.32 14.78
C ASN A 132 -2.61 -9.66 14.26
N SER A 133 -3.01 -9.73 13.00
CA SER A 133 -3.56 -10.96 12.44
C SER A 133 -2.45 -11.97 12.11
N LYS A 134 -2.62 -13.22 12.58
CA LYS A 134 -1.72 -14.34 12.25
C LYS A 134 -1.67 -14.61 10.74
N LYS A 135 -2.78 -14.34 10.03
CA LYS A 135 -2.91 -14.48 8.57
C LYS A 135 -1.85 -13.69 7.80
N TRP A 136 -1.34 -12.57 8.34
CA TRP A 136 -0.36 -11.73 7.66
C TRP A 136 1.09 -11.95 8.08
N ARG A 137 1.34 -12.69 9.17
CA ARG A 137 2.71 -12.83 9.72
C ARG A 137 3.58 -13.81 8.95
N GLY A 138 2.98 -14.74 8.21
CA GLY A 138 3.71 -15.79 7.48
C GLY A 138 4.31 -16.82 8.42
#